data_AF-A0A366HJM9-F1
#
_entry.id   AF-A0A366HJM9-F1
#
_cell.length_a   1.000
_cell.length_b   1.000
_cell.length_c   1.000
_cell.angle_alpha   90.00
_cell.angle_beta   90.00
_cell.angle_gamma   90.00
#
_symmetry.space_group_name_H-M   'P 1'
#
loop_
_entity.id
_entity.type
_entity.pdbx_description
1 polymer ?
#
loop_
_entity_poly.entity_id
_entity_poly.type
_entity_poly.pdbx_seq_one_letter_code
_entity_poly.pdbx_strand_id
1 'polypeptide(L)'
;MYKTRIAIFQQRDRQIIVIPLDCSFEDRPLSQRCEALANIQKAALKAGLDAPAAAVWRVGNKLRFMAPTEWHPFLKTLTWNTIIANLSGALNCHDVSRQPYVIGLNLASSEQRAGAPKHRP
;
A
#
# COMPACT_ATOMS: atom_id res chain seq x y z
N MET A 1 -3.05 -5.74 -14.82
CA MET A 1 -1.78 -5.70 -14.06
C MET A 1 -1.01 -4.46 -14.51
N TYR A 2 -0.55 -3.59 -13.61
CA TYR A 2 0.32 -2.46 -13.95
C TYR A 2 1.62 -2.55 -13.18
N LYS A 3 2.69 -1.99 -13.76
CA LYS A 3 3.97 -1.84 -13.10
C LYS A 3 4.04 -0.45 -12.49
N THR A 4 4.33 -0.38 -11.19
CA THR A 4 4.63 0.88 -10.53
C THR A 4 6.09 0.91 -10.13
N ARG A 5 6.76 2.05 -10.33
CA ARG A 5 8.15 2.23 -9.89
C ARG A 5 8.16 2.52 -8.40
N ILE A 6 9.20 2.03 -7.73
CA ILE A 6 9.37 2.22 -6.29
C ILE A 6 10.76 2.79 -5.99
N ALA A 7 10.82 3.56 -4.91
CA ALA A 7 12.06 3.92 -4.23
C ALA A 7 12.05 3.24 -2.86
N ILE A 8 13.19 2.74 -2.40
CA ILE A 8 13.33 2.17 -1.06
C ILE A 8 14.29 3.07 -0.30
N PHE A 9 13.81 3.64 0.81
CA PHE A 9 14.62 4.50 1.67
C PHE A 9 14.96 3.77 2.97
N GLN A 10 16.22 3.92 3.39
CA GLN A 10 16.68 3.47 4.69
C GLN A 10 16.67 4.64 5.65
N GLN A 11 16.11 4.45 6.84
CA GLN A 11 16.20 5.43 7.91
C GLN A 11 16.44 4.75 9.26
N ARG A 12 17.56 5.10 9.88
CA ARG A 12 18.07 4.59 11.16
C ARG A 12 18.36 3.09 11.13
N ASP A 13 17.35 2.22 11.08
CA ASP A 13 17.48 0.77 10.89
C ASP A 13 16.21 0.16 10.25
N ARG A 14 15.35 1.02 9.72
CA ARG A 14 14.06 0.65 9.14
C ARG A 14 14.05 1.04 7.68
N GLN A 15 13.28 0.28 6.89
CA GLN A 15 13.09 0.56 5.47
C GLN A 15 11.68 1.04 5.23
N ILE A 16 11.51 1.91 4.25
CA ILE A 16 10.20 2.31 3.73
C ILE A 16 10.22 2.25 2.21
N ILE A 17 9.15 1.68 1.65
CA ILE A 17 8.92 1.65 0.21
C ILE A 17 8.09 2.88 -0.12
N VAL A 18 8.63 3.75 -0.95
CA VAL A 18 7.97 4.98 -1.41
C VAL A 18 7.57 4.80 -2.86
N ILE A 19 6.28 4.98 -3.15
CA ILE A 19 5.69 4.78 -4.46
C ILE A 19 5.19 6.14 -4.97
N PRO A 20 5.88 6.76 -5.95
CA PRO A 20 5.37 7.95 -6.59
C PRO A 20 4.16 7.60 -7.45
N LEU A 21 3.05 8.26 -7.16
CA LEU A 21 1.78 8.18 -7.88
C LEU A 21 1.49 9.51 -8.57
N ASP A 22 0.59 9.44 -9.54
CA ASP A 22 0.09 10.61 -10.24
C ASP A 22 -0.78 11.51 -9.34
N CYS A 23 -0.88 12.80 -9.68
CA CYS A 23 -1.71 13.75 -8.95
C CYS A 23 -3.19 13.35 -8.91
N SER A 24 -3.68 12.64 -9.93
CA SER A 24 -5.05 12.08 -9.99
C SER A 24 -5.37 11.13 -8.82
N PHE A 25 -4.36 10.67 -8.07
CA PHE A 25 -4.57 9.91 -6.85
C PHE A 25 -5.24 10.74 -5.74
N GLU A 26 -5.05 12.07 -5.75
CA GLU A 26 -5.73 12.99 -4.83
C GLU A 26 -7.22 13.14 -5.11
N ASP A 27 -7.68 12.85 -6.33
CA ASP A 27 -9.11 12.95 -6.65
C ASP A 27 -9.90 11.71 -6.20
N ARG A 28 -9.22 10.60 -5.92
CA ARG A 28 -9.87 9.36 -5.46
C ARG A 28 -10.46 9.54 -4.07
N PRO A 29 -11.60 8.92 -3.71
CA PRO A 29 -12.08 8.94 -2.33
C PRO A 29 -11.10 8.23 -1.39
N LEU A 30 -11.10 8.62 -0.10
CA LEU A 30 -10.15 8.10 0.90
C LEU A 30 -10.19 6.57 0.98
N SER A 31 -11.37 5.95 0.91
CA SER A 31 -11.53 4.49 0.89
C SER A 31 -10.74 3.83 -0.25
N GLN A 32 -10.80 4.39 -1.46
CA GLN A 32 -10.04 3.89 -2.61
C GLN A 32 -8.53 4.14 -2.47
N ARG A 33 -8.10 5.24 -1.85
CA ARG A 33 -6.67 5.48 -1.57
C ARG A 33 -6.13 4.48 -0.56
N CYS A 34 -6.87 4.22 0.52
CA CYS A 34 -6.54 3.19 1.51
C CYS A 34 -6.44 1.81 0.86
N GLU A 35 -7.42 1.45 0.02
CA GLU A 35 -7.42 0.17 -0.69
C GLU A 35 -6.22 0.04 -1.65
N ALA A 36 -5.93 1.10 -2.43
CA ALA A 36 -4.77 1.14 -3.31
C ALA A 36 -3.47 0.92 -2.53
N LEU A 37 -3.30 1.62 -1.40
CA LEU A 37 -2.12 1.45 -0.54
C LEU A 37 -2.02 0.03 0.03
N ALA A 38 -3.14 -0.56 0.48
CA ALA A 38 -3.19 -1.93 0.97
C ALA A 38 -2.81 -2.95 -0.13
N ASN A 39 -3.24 -2.72 -1.38
CA ASN A 39 -2.87 -3.57 -2.51
C ASN A 39 -1.39 -3.44 -2.88
N ILE A 40 -0.83 -2.23 -2.80
CA ILE A 40 0.61 -1.99 -2.97
C ILE A 40 1.40 -2.72 -1.88
N GLN A 41 0.98 -2.63 -0.61
CA GLN A 41 1.62 -3.37 0.48
C GLN A 41 1.59 -4.89 0.23
N LYS A 42 0.45 -5.44 -0.20
CA LYS A 42 0.35 -6.87 -0.56
C LYS A 42 1.28 -7.24 -1.72
N ALA A 43 1.41 -6.37 -2.73
CA ALA A 43 2.31 -6.59 -3.86
C ALA A 43 3.78 -6.53 -3.43
N ALA A 44 4.15 -5.61 -2.53
CA ALA A 44 5.48 -5.51 -1.94
C ALA A 44 5.84 -6.79 -1.16
N LEU A 45 4.94 -7.28 -0.30
CA LEU A 45 5.14 -8.53 0.43
C LEU A 45 5.36 -9.73 -0.51
N LYS A 46 4.55 -9.83 -1.57
CA LYS A 46 4.71 -10.89 -2.60
C LYS A 46 6.04 -10.79 -3.35
N ALA A 47 6.61 -9.59 -3.45
CA ALA A 47 7.92 -9.36 -4.05
C ALA A 47 9.08 -9.59 -3.05
N GLY A 48 8.80 -10.03 -1.82
CA GLY A 48 9.80 -10.25 -0.77
C GLY A 48 10.25 -8.96 -0.06
N LEU A 49 9.52 -7.85 -0.23
CA LEU A 49 9.80 -6.60 0.46
C LEU A 49 8.97 -6.52 1.75
N ASP A 50 9.58 -6.88 2.87
CA ASP A 50 8.99 -6.81 4.22
C ASP A 50 9.13 -5.41 4.83
N ALA A 51 8.69 -4.39 4.10
CA ALA A 51 8.77 -3.01 4.54
C ALA A 51 7.42 -2.28 4.31
N PRO A 52 7.07 -1.30 5.16
CA PRO A 52 5.88 -0.50 4.98
C PRO A 52 5.92 0.27 3.65
N ALA A 53 4.78 0.32 2.97
CA ALA A 53 4.55 1.09 1.77
C ALA A 53 3.98 2.47 2.08
N ALA A 54 4.46 3.49 1.37
CA ALA A 54 3.97 4.86 1.40
C ALA A 54 3.68 5.33 -0.03
N ALA A 55 2.46 5.80 -0.24
CA ALA A 55 2.07 6.46 -1.47
C ALA A 55 2.47 7.94 -1.39
N VAL A 56 3.15 8.46 -2.41
CA VAL A 56 3.50 9.88 -2.50
C VAL A 56 3.08 10.42 -3.85
N TRP A 57 2.56 11.63 -3.90
CA TRP A 57 2.14 12.27 -5.15
C TRP A 57 2.40 13.77 -5.07
N ARG A 58 2.48 14.42 -6.22
CA ARG A 58 2.75 15.85 -6.32
C ARG A 58 1.48 16.61 -6.65
N VAL A 59 1.20 17.68 -5.92
CA VAL A 59 0.06 18.58 -6.16
C VAL A 59 0.61 19.99 -6.30
N GLY A 60 0.68 20.47 -7.55
CA GLY A 60 1.44 21.68 -7.88
C GLY A 60 2.90 21.53 -7.47
N ASN A 61 3.37 22.34 -6.52
CA ASN A 61 4.75 22.26 -5.99
C ASN A 61 4.88 21.54 -4.65
N LYS A 62 3.78 20.98 -4.12
CA LYS A 62 3.76 20.33 -2.81
C LYS A 62 3.81 18.82 -2.97
N LEU A 63 4.61 18.17 -2.12
CA LEU A 63 4.61 16.73 -1.95
C LEU A 63 3.49 16.35 -0.98
N ARG A 64 2.59 15.48 -1.42
CA ARG A 64 1.57 14.84 -0.59
C ARG A 64 1.96 13.38 -0.39
N PHE A 65 1.54 12.83 0.73
CA PHE A 65 1.83 11.44 1.05
C PHE A 65 0.77 10.81 1.93
N MET A 66 0.65 9.49 1.80
CA MET A 66 -0.13 8.61 2.66
C MET A 66 0.80 7.48 3.12
N ALA A 67 1.09 7.48 4.41
CA ALA A 67 2.07 6.59 5.02
C ALA A 67 1.74 6.37 6.51
N PRO A 68 2.30 5.31 7.12
CA PRO A 68 2.27 5.13 8.57
C PRO A 68 2.87 6.35 9.30
N THR A 69 2.28 6.72 10.43
CA THR A 69 2.54 8.00 11.14
C THR A 69 4.01 8.17 11.54
N GLU A 70 4.71 7.08 11.86
CA GLU A 70 6.12 7.11 12.26
C GLU A 70 7.05 7.61 11.16
N TRP A 71 6.64 7.50 9.89
CA TRP A 71 7.43 7.93 8.73
C TRP A 71 7.14 9.37 8.30
N HIS A 72 6.13 10.03 8.86
CA HIS A 72 5.77 11.40 8.50
C HIS A 72 6.92 12.40 8.66
N PRO A 73 7.72 12.39 9.75
CA PRO A 73 8.84 13.33 9.89
C PRO A 73 9.88 13.19 8.78
N PHE A 74 10.14 11.96 8.33
CA PHE A 74 11.08 11.67 7.26
C PHE A 74 10.55 12.05 5.89
N LEU A 75 9.32 11.65 5.57
CA LEU A 75 8.71 11.98 4.28
C LEU A 75 8.59 13.49 4.07
N LYS A 76 8.46 14.27 5.15
CA LYS A 76 8.50 15.74 5.10
C LYS A 76 9.86 16.33 4.71
N THR A 77 10.97 15.60 4.90
CA THR A 77 12.30 16.08 4.46
C THR A 77 12.58 15.76 3.00
N LEU A 78 11.80 14.86 2.39
CA LEU A 78 11.96 14.47 1.00
C LEU A 78 11.33 15.48 0.05
N THR A 79 11.93 15.60 -1.13
CA THR A 79 11.36 16.33 -2.27
C THR A 79 10.95 15.35 -3.37
N TRP A 80 10.05 15.78 -4.25
CA TRP A 80 9.69 14.99 -5.44
C TRP A 80 10.91 14.56 -6.24
N ASN A 81 11.85 15.47 -6.48
CA ASN A 81 13.07 15.17 -7.22
C ASN A 81 13.94 14.12 -6.52
N THR A 82 14.05 14.19 -5.19
CA THR A 82 14.75 13.18 -4.39
C THR A 82 14.13 11.80 -4.58
N ILE A 83 12.80 11.70 -4.57
CA ILE A 83 12.08 10.43 -4.77
C ILE A 83 12.34 9.86 -6.17
N ILE A 84 12.19 10.69 -7.21
CA ILE A 84 12.40 10.26 -8.59
C ILE A 84 13.85 9.81 -8.84
N ALA A 85 14.83 10.51 -8.25
CA ALA A 85 16.24 10.15 -8.37
C ALA A 85 16.61 8.84 -7.66
N ASN A 86 15.85 8.43 -6.65
CA ASN A 86 16.10 7.21 -5.85
C ASN A 86 15.21 6.02 -6.24
N LEU A 87 14.55 6.09 -7.41
CA LEU A 87 13.77 4.95 -7.92
C LEU A 87 14.69 3.76 -8.23
N SER A 88 14.57 2.69 -7.44
CA SER A 88 15.46 1.53 -7.45
C SER A 88 14.78 0.24 -7.92
N GLY A 89 13.46 0.22 -8.08
CA GLY A 89 12.75 -0.99 -8.47
C GLY A 89 11.38 -0.77 -9.08
N ALA A 90 10.67 -1.86 -9.32
CA ALA A 90 9.27 -1.85 -9.75
C ALA A 90 8.48 -2.99 -9.12
N LEU A 91 7.23 -2.72 -8.77
CA LEU A 91 6.27 -3.71 -8.30
C LEU A 91 5.24 -4.02 -9.38
N ASN A 92 4.90 -5.29 -9.51
CA ASN A 92 3.78 -5.74 -10.32
C ASN A 92 2.50 -5.66 -9.47
N CYS A 93 1.80 -4.54 -9.56
CA CYS A 93 0.54 -4.35 -8.85
C CYS A 93 -0.60 -4.94 -9.70
N HIS A 94 -1.45 -5.73 -9.06
CA HIS A 94 -2.71 -6.10 -9.68
C HIS A 94 -3.68 -4.95 -9.49
N ASP A 95 -4.14 -4.37 -10.61
CA ASP A 95 -5.27 -3.45 -10.60
C ASP A 95 -6.52 -4.23 -10.23
N VAL A 96 -7.03 -4.02 -9.02
CA VAL A 96 -8.38 -4.46 -8.65
C VAL A 96 -9.42 -3.37 -8.92
N SER A 97 -9.01 -2.20 -9.44
CA SER A 97 -9.92 -1.10 -9.78
C SER A 97 -10.83 -1.40 -10.99
N ARG A 98 -10.61 -2.51 -11.71
CA ARG A 98 -11.58 -3.08 -12.67
C ARG A 98 -12.59 -4.06 -12.06
N GLN A 99 -12.51 -4.36 -10.77
CA GLN A 99 -13.55 -5.13 -10.10
C GLN A 99 -14.70 -4.17 -9.76
N PRO A 100 -15.95 -4.40 -10.21
CA PRO A 100 -17.08 -3.70 -9.61
C PRO A 100 -17.02 -3.97 -8.11
N TYR A 101 -16.96 -2.89 -7.33
CA TYR A 101 -16.94 -2.86 -5.89
C TYR A 101 -17.97 -3.84 -5.31
N VAL A 102 -17.52 -5.04 -4.96
CA VAL A 102 -18.28 -5.94 -4.09
C VAL A 102 -17.88 -5.57 -2.67
N ILE A 103 -18.76 -4.83 -2.00
CA ILE A 103 -18.76 -4.75 -0.54
C ILE A 103 -18.93 -6.18 -0.06
N GLY A 104 -17.83 -6.77 0.40
CA GLY A 104 -17.78 -8.16 0.82
C GLY A 104 -16.65 -8.34 1.80
N LEU A 105 -16.82 -7.72 2.97
CA LEU A 105 -16.16 -8.13 4.20
C LEU A 105 -16.31 -9.66 4.32
N ASN A 106 -15.21 -10.40 4.19
CA ASN A 106 -14.99 -11.69 4.84
C ASN A 106 -13.57 -12.16 4.55
N LEU A 107 -12.60 -11.61 5.29
CA LEU A 107 -11.35 -12.29 5.57
C LEU A 107 -11.30 -12.66 7.05
N ALA A 108 -12.25 -13.52 7.44
CA ALA A 108 -12.22 -14.29 8.68
C ALA A 108 -13.19 -15.47 8.54
N SER A 109 -12.76 -16.54 7.88
CA SER A 109 -13.32 -17.87 8.13
C SER A 109 -12.17 -18.78 8.54
N SER A 110 -11.60 -18.49 9.71
CA SER A 110 -11.02 -19.54 10.54
C SER A 110 -12.22 -20.31 11.10
N GLU A 111 -12.59 -21.41 10.47
CA GLU A 111 -13.53 -22.37 11.07
C GLU A 111 -12.87 -22.99 12.30
N GLN A 112 -13.03 -22.33 13.45
CA GLN A 112 -13.10 -23.01 14.73
C GLN A 112 -14.48 -23.69 14.80
N ARG A 113 -14.54 -24.99 14.50
CA ARG A 113 -15.65 -25.84 14.98
C ARG A 113 -15.14 -26.64 16.16
N ALA A 114 -15.37 -26.11 17.36
CA ALA A 114 -15.28 -26.83 18.61
C ALA A 114 -16.70 -27.17 19.11
N GLY A 115 -16.98 -28.46 19.29
CA GLY A 115 -18.05 -29.05 20.14
C GLY A 115 -19.51 -28.78 19.75
N ALA A 116 -20.52 -29.64 19.98
CA ALA A 116 -20.64 -30.94 20.64
C ALA A 116 -22.09 -31.46 20.35
N PRO A 117 -22.63 -32.48 21.06
CA PRO A 117 -23.10 -33.77 20.54
C PRO A 117 -24.61 -33.86 20.26
N LYS A 118 -25.08 -34.79 19.40
CA LYS A 118 -26.45 -35.37 19.48
C LYS A 118 -26.54 -36.81 18.95
N HIS A 119 -26.95 -37.67 19.89
CA HIS A 119 -27.83 -38.85 19.79
C HIS A 119 -27.45 -40.06 18.92
N ARG A 120 -27.22 -41.16 19.64
CA ARG A 120 -27.22 -42.58 19.25
C ARG A 120 -28.66 -43.02 18.87
N PRO A 121 -28.85 -43.98 17.95
CA PRO A 121 -30.12 -44.69 17.78
C PRO A 121 -30.42 -45.66 18.94
#